data_AF-A0A1S2Q9M0-F1
#
_entry.id   AF-A0A1S2Q9M0-F1
#
_cell.length_a   1.000
_cell.length_b   1.000
_cell.length_c   1.000
_cell.angle_alpha   90.00
_cell.angle_beta   90.00
_cell.angle_gamma   90.00
#
_symmetry.space_group_name_H-M   'P 1'
#
loop_
_entity.id
_entity.type
_entity.pdbx_description
1 polymer ?
#
loop_
_entity_poly.entity_id
_entity_poly.type
_entity_poly.pdbx_seq_one_letter_code
_entity_poly.pdbx_strand_id
1 'polypeptide(L)' 'MSDTHLGTDVPSSDPAADPVYAWNDTTRPLSSATLPELFTAQAARTPEAAALVYGETKLTYEQLDAR' A
#
# COMPACT_ATOMS: atom_id res chain seq x y z
N MET A 1 38.79 -3.91 -22.61
CA MET A 1 38.18 -2.65 -22.15
C MET A 1 37.15 -2.30 -23.21
N SER A 2 35.91 -2.76 -23.00
CA SER A 2 34.78 -1.92 -22.51
C SER A 2 34.23 -1.10 -23.70
N ASP A 3 32.96 -1.13 -24.06
CA ASP A 3 31.75 -1.42 -23.30
C ASP A 3 30.68 -1.99 -24.26
N THR A 4 30.03 -3.08 -23.89
CA THR A 4 28.78 -3.50 -24.54
C THR A 4 27.68 -2.59 -24.00
N HIS A 5 27.40 -1.50 -24.71
CA HIS A 5 26.20 -0.72 -24.48
C HIS A 5 25.01 -1.60 -24.89
N LEU A 6 24.43 -2.31 -23.92
CA LEU A 6 23.16 -3.00 -24.08
C LEU A 6 22.10 -1.91 -24.26
N GLY A 7 21.89 -1.51 -25.52
CA GLY A 7 20.77 -0.67 -25.89
C GLY A 7 19.50 -1.43 -25.53
N THR A 8 18.78 -0.94 -24.53
CA THR A 8 17.37 -1.28 -24.36
C THR A 8 16.65 -0.63 -25.54
N ASP A 9 16.55 -1.37 -26.63
CA ASP A 9 15.62 -1.04 -27.71
C ASP A 9 14.22 -1.20 -27.14
N VAL A 10 13.69 -0.13 -26.55
CA VAL A 10 12.28 -0.02 -26.19
C VAL A 10 11.56 0.16 -27.53
N PRO A 11 10.77 -0.82 -27.99
CA PRO A 11 10.14 -0.72 -29.29
C PRO A 11 9.22 0.49 -29.32
N SER A 12 9.33 1.27 -30.39
CA SER A 12 8.46 2.39 -30.75
C SER A 12 6.99 2.04 -30.51
N SER A 13 6.31 2.84 -29.70
CA SER A 13 4.94 2.62 -29.25
C SER A 13 3.92 2.89 -30.36
N ASP A 14 3.17 1.85 -30.74
CA ASP A 14 1.89 1.95 -31.45
C ASP A 14 0.78 2.34 -30.41
N PRO A 15 -0.14 3.29 -30.72
CA PRO A 15 -1.12 3.90 -29.80
C PRO A 15 -2.13 3.01 -29.04
N ALA A 16 -2.06 1.69 -29.12
CA ALA A 16 -2.84 0.81 -28.26
C ALA A 16 -2.09 0.58 -26.93
N ALA A 17 -2.39 1.41 -25.93
CA ALA A 17 -1.95 1.34 -24.52
C ALA A 17 -0.65 0.56 -24.27
N ASP A 18 0.45 1.29 -24.05
CA ASP A 18 1.75 0.72 -23.67
C ASP A 18 1.56 -0.37 -22.59
N PRO A 19 2.00 -1.62 -22.83
CA PRO A 19 1.85 -2.70 -21.86
C PRO A 19 2.49 -2.38 -20.50
N VAL A 20 3.50 -1.50 -20.48
CA VAL A 20 4.10 -1.01 -19.23
C VAL A 20 3.10 -0.16 -18.46
N TYR A 21 2.35 0.74 -19.11
CA TYR A 21 1.33 1.54 -18.43
C TYR A 21 0.11 0.69 -18.02
N ALA A 22 -0.31 -0.25 -18.88
CA ALA A 22 -1.45 -1.11 -18.59
C ALA A 22 -1.20 -2.06 -17.40
N TRP A 23 0.00 -2.64 -17.30
CA TRP A 23 0.36 -3.51 -16.17
C TRP A 23 0.59 -2.73 -14.86
N ASN A 24 1.04 -1.47 -14.95
CA ASN A 24 1.30 -0.61 -13.80
C ASN A 24 0.12 0.29 -13.40
N ASP A 25 -1.07 0.14 -14.00
CA ASP A 25 -2.27 0.89 -13.59
C ASP A 25 -2.84 0.39 -12.25
N THR A 26 -2.11 0.73 -11.19
CA THR A 26 -2.50 0.54 -9.79
C THR A 26 -3.04 1.83 -9.18
N THR A 27 -3.26 2.88 -9.96
CA THR A 27 -3.76 4.16 -9.45
C THR A 27 -5.20 3.96 -8.95
N ARG A 28 -5.40 4.19 -7.66
CA ARG A 28 -6.72 4.17 -7.02
C ARG A 28 -6.81 5.42 -6.13
N PRO A 29 -7.99 6.04 -6.00
CA PRO A 29 -8.17 7.13 -5.05
C PRO A 29 -7.90 6.60 -3.63
N LEU A 30 -7.12 7.35 -2.85
CA LEU A 30 -6.82 7.05 -1.46
C LEU A 30 -7.40 8.15 -0.57
N SER A 31 -7.66 7.80 0.68
CA SER A 31 -8.00 8.79 1.71
C SER A 31 -6.84 9.79 1.86
N SER A 32 -7.17 11.05 2.11
CA SER A 32 -6.19 12.06 2.52
C SER A 32 -5.80 11.94 4.00
N ALA A 33 -6.49 11.09 4.76
CA ALA A 33 -6.21 10.87 6.18
C ALA A 33 -4.86 10.16 6.36
N THR A 34 -4.19 10.52 7.44
CA THR A 34 -2.96 9.89 7.89
C THR A 34 -3.25 8.49 8.44
N LEU A 35 -2.21 7.65 8.52
CA LEU A 35 -2.34 6.32 9.11
C LEU A 35 -2.86 6.33 10.57
N PRO A 36 -2.39 7.23 11.47
CA PRO A 36 -2.96 7.34 12.81
C PRO A 36 -4.45 7.70 12.80
N GLU A 37 -4.89 8.64 11.95
CA GLU A 37 -6.31 9.00 11.85
C GLU A 37 -7.17 7.82 11.38
N LEU A 38 -6.70 7.05 10.40
CA LEU A 38 -7.37 5.84 9.95
C LEU A 38 -7.42 4.76 11.04
N PHE A 39 -6.37 4.67 11.87
CA PHE A 39 -6.31 3.74 12.98
C PHE A 39 -7.31 4.09 14.08
N THR A 40 -7.39 5.36 14.49
CA THR A 40 -8.38 5.83 15.45
C THR A 40 -9.81 5.64 14.92
N ALA A 41 -10.04 5.88 13.62
CA ALA A 41 -11.33 5.60 12.99
C ALA A 41 -11.67 4.09 13.01
N GLN A 42 -10.67 3.22 12.86
CA GLN A 42 -10.85 1.77 13.03
C GLN A 42 -11.20 1.40 14.46
N ALA A 43 -10.54 2.01 15.45
CA ALA A 43 -10.80 1.78 16.86
C ALA A 43 -12.21 2.20 17.26
N ALA A 44 -12.70 3.33 16.76
CA ALA A 44 -14.09 3.74 16.96
C ALA A 44 -15.10 2.79 16.29
N ARG A 45 -14.75 2.21 15.14
CA ARG A 45 -15.65 1.36 14.35
C ARG A 45 -15.79 -0.06 14.90
N THR A 46 -14.70 -0.64 15.42
CA THR A 46 -14.66 -2.00 15.96
C THR A 46 -13.78 -2.07 17.22
N PRO A 47 -14.19 -1.45 18.33
CA PRO A 47 -13.33 -1.27 19.49
C PRO A 47 -12.88 -2.58 20.14
N GLU A 48 -13.72 -3.62 20.10
CA GLU A 48 -13.46 -4.92 20.71
C GLU A 48 -12.67 -5.89 19.80
N ALA A 49 -12.45 -5.53 18.53
CA ALA A 49 -11.71 -6.37 17.60
C ALA A 49 -10.21 -6.43 17.95
N ALA A 50 -9.58 -7.57 17.70
CA ALA A 50 -8.15 -7.77 17.95
C ALA A 50 -7.30 -6.87 17.03
N ALA A 51 -6.47 -6.00 17.60
CA ALA A 51 -5.56 -5.13 16.86
C ALA A 51 -4.11 -5.62 16.90
N LEU A 52 -3.68 -6.19 18.03
CA LEU A 52 -2.34 -6.74 18.23
C LEU A 52 -2.42 -8.07 18.97
N VAL A 53 -1.69 -9.06 18.48
CA VAL A 53 -1.50 -10.35 19.16
C VAL A 53 0.00 -10.61 19.25
N TYR A 54 0.49 -10.86 20.46
CA TYR A 54 1.88 -11.18 20.75
C TYR A 54 1.95 -12.26 21.84
N GLY A 55 2.25 -13.49 21.43
CA GLY A 55 2.10 -14.66 22.30
C GLY A 55 0.66 -14.77 22.83
N GLU A 56 0.52 -14.91 24.14
CA GLU A 56 -0.78 -14.93 24.83
C GLU A 56 -1.39 -13.53 25.03
N THR A 57 -0.63 -12.45 24.74
CA THR A 57 -1.15 -11.09 24.87
C THR A 57 -1.97 -10.72 23.64
N LYS A 58 -3.20 -10.27 23.88
CA LYS A 58 -4.10 -9.73 22.86
C LYS A 58 -4.60 -8.36 23.30
N LEU A 59 -4.45 -7.36 22.44
CA LEU A 59 -5.02 -6.04 22.62
C LEU A 59 -6.10 -5.79 21.60
N THR A 60 -7.21 -5.23 22.05
CA THR A 60 -8.24 -4.72 21.15
C THR A 60 -7.81 -3.38 20.53
N TYR A 61 -8.53 -2.93 19.50
CA TYR A 61 -8.26 -1.61 18.92
C TYR A 61 -8.42 -0.48 19.95
N GLU A 62 -9.46 -0.52 20.79
CA GLU A 62 -9.66 0.46 21.87
C GLU A 62 -8.48 0.47 22.85
N GLN A 63 -8.03 -0.70 23.29
CA GLN A 63 -6.93 -0.82 24.25
C GLN A 63 -5.59 -0.36 23.69
N LEU A 64 -5.38 -0.49 22.38
CA LEU A 64 -4.15 -0.08 21.71
C LEU A 64 -4.14 1.42 21.38
N ASP A 65 -5.28 1.99 20.98
CA ASP A 65 -5.42 3.43 20.69
C ASP A 65 -5.28 4.29 21.97
N ALA A 66 -5.65 3.76 23.13
CA ALA A 66 -5.52 4.44 24.42
C ALA A 66 -4.08 4.47 25.01
N ARG A 67 -3.06 3.95 24.31
CA ARG A 67 -1.68 3.82 24.78
C ARG A 67 -0.71 4.64 23.94
#